data_AF-A0A7C5Y1D0-F1
#
_entry.id   AF-A0A7C5Y1D0-F1
#
_cell.length_a   1.000
_cell.length_b   1.000
_cell.length_c   1.000
_cell.angle_alpha   90.00
_cell.angle_beta   90.00
_cell.angle_gamma   90.00
#
_symmetry.space_group_name_H-M   'P 1'
#
loop_
_entity.id
_entity.type
_entity.pdbx_description
1 polymer ?
#
loop_
_entity_poly.entity_id
_entity_poly.type
_entity_poly.pdbx_seq_one_letter_code
_entity_poly.pdbx_strand_id
1 'polypeptide(L)'
;MTSRTYNDAASGTYGQFIPGLSVDTARTRARLIQLRRGSDFRTNIGLANPTAVQETVTIRLFNAGGAQVGSDVSVTLHPFGFHQVTDIFPADVADGSAEVWTDTAGGAFFAYASVVDNVTGDPVFILPVSKAGDLWIPAAAHVSGYQGTRWRTDVELANGSASSAATFTVELLESGRDNSHPKSATVQVDAGATRRLDDVLDGLFHRSGSAALHVTADRSDASISSRTYNETSSGTYGQYIPGVTGGDAVTPTHPVRLVQLEQSSGDATGFRTNLGLVNTTAAAVDVTIALHGWDGTGLGTVPVTLKPYEFRQIDRIFRSVTSSPVTNGYAVVTTSTSDGKVLVYASVIDNASGDPICILPE
;
A
#
# COMPACT_ATOMS: atom_id res chain seq x y z
N MET A 1 12.57 -6.90 -8.77
CA MET A 1 11.79 -7.63 -9.82
C MET A 1 10.35 -7.58 -9.39
N THR A 2 9.44 -7.18 -10.26
CA THR A 2 8.01 -7.00 -9.93
C THR A 2 7.13 -7.58 -11.02
N SER A 3 5.84 -7.76 -10.74
CA SER A 3 4.86 -8.13 -11.76
C SER A 3 3.52 -7.44 -11.51
N ARG A 4 2.67 -7.42 -12.54
CA ARG A 4 1.27 -7.02 -12.44
C ARG A 4 0.40 -8.12 -13.03
N THR A 5 -0.59 -8.58 -12.26
CA THR A 5 -1.64 -9.47 -12.76
C THR A 5 -2.91 -8.64 -12.92
N TYR A 6 -3.50 -8.66 -14.12
CA TYR A 6 -4.61 -7.78 -14.48
C TYR A 6 -5.65 -8.47 -15.35
N ASN A 7 -6.85 -7.93 -15.32
CA ASN A 7 -7.89 -8.20 -16.31
C ASN A 7 -7.75 -7.20 -17.45
N ASP A 8 -7.95 -7.68 -18.68
CA ASP A 8 -8.05 -6.86 -19.88
C ASP A 8 -9.52 -6.63 -20.22
N ALA A 9 -9.94 -5.37 -20.33
CA ALA A 9 -11.32 -4.99 -20.55
C ALA A 9 -11.45 -3.81 -21.52
N ALA A 10 -12.64 -3.61 -22.08
CA ALA A 10 -12.91 -2.55 -23.04
C ALA A 10 -12.66 -1.13 -22.48
N SER A 11 -12.79 -0.95 -21.16
CA SER A 11 -12.57 0.31 -20.46
C SER A 11 -11.14 0.48 -19.92
N GLY A 12 -10.17 -0.29 -20.43
CA GLY A 12 -8.80 -0.32 -19.91
C GLY A 12 -8.53 -1.54 -19.04
N THR A 13 -7.32 -1.59 -18.48
CA THR A 13 -6.89 -2.70 -17.63
C THR A 13 -7.12 -2.38 -16.16
N TYR A 14 -7.33 -3.41 -15.36
CA TYR A 14 -7.38 -3.28 -13.91
C TYR A 14 -6.79 -4.51 -13.21
N GLY A 15 -6.04 -4.31 -12.14
CA GLY A 15 -5.24 -5.37 -11.58
C GLY A 15 -4.35 -4.95 -10.43
N GLN A 16 -3.61 -5.91 -9.92
CA GLN A 16 -2.78 -5.71 -8.73
C GLN A 16 -1.29 -5.80 -9.06
N PHE A 17 -0.51 -4.96 -8.38
CA PHE A 17 0.94 -5.07 -8.32
C PHE A 17 1.34 -6.17 -7.34
N ILE A 18 2.33 -6.98 -7.75
CA ILE A 18 2.90 -8.06 -6.95
C ILE A 18 4.40 -7.79 -6.84
N PRO A 19 4.92 -7.45 -5.65
CA PRO A 19 6.35 -7.24 -5.46
C PRO A 19 7.10 -8.57 -5.56
N GLY A 20 8.33 -8.52 -6.05
CA GLY A 20 9.27 -9.62 -5.85
C GLY A 20 9.76 -9.62 -4.41
N LEU A 21 9.83 -10.80 -3.82
CA LEU A 21 10.30 -10.99 -2.44
C LEU A 21 11.56 -11.84 -2.45
N SER A 22 12.54 -11.45 -1.65
CA SER A 22 13.74 -12.26 -1.45
C SER A 22 13.44 -13.40 -0.47
N VAL A 23 14.04 -14.57 -0.68
CA VAL A 23 13.77 -15.80 0.08
C VAL A 23 14.03 -15.63 1.59
N ASP A 24 14.98 -14.78 1.95
CA ASP A 24 15.30 -14.42 3.34
C ASP A 24 14.20 -13.62 4.05
N THR A 25 13.24 -13.06 3.31
CA THR A 25 12.05 -12.38 3.87
C THR A 25 10.89 -13.35 4.15
N ALA A 26 11.04 -14.63 3.80
CA ALA A 26 10.05 -15.65 4.12
C ALA A 26 9.92 -15.83 5.65
N ARG A 27 8.71 -16.14 6.11
CA ARG A 27 8.37 -16.11 7.54
C ARG A 27 7.59 -17.32 7.97
N THR A 28 7.55 -17.56 9.28
CA THR A 28 6.74 -18.62 9.90
C THR A 28 5.42 -18.11 10.47
N ARG A 29 5.24 -16.79 10.55
CA ARG A 29 4.07 -16.08 11.07
C ARG A 29 3.83 -14.82 10.25
N ALA A 30 2.60 -14.57 9.83
CA ALA A 30 2.18 -13.37 9.12
C ALA A 30 0.79 -12.92 9.60
N ARG A 31 0.53 -11.61 9.57
CA ARG A 31 -0.81 -11.06 9.80
C ARG A 31 -1.23 -10.24 8.58
N LEU A 32 -2.41 -10.53 8.04
CA LEU A 32 -3.05 -9.77 6.98
C LEU A 32 -4.23 -9.00 7.59
N ILE A 33 -4.40 -7.74 7.24
CA ILE A 33 -5.53 -6.90 7.70
C ILE A 33 -6.23 -6.29 6.49
N GLN A 34 -7.32 -5.55 6.71
CA GLN A 34 -8.11 -4.90 5.65
C GLN A 34 -8.77 -5.93 4.70
N LEU A 35 -9.09 -7.11 5.22
CA LEU A 35 -9.74 -8.18 4.45
C LEU A 35 -11.24 -7.94 4.42
N ARG A 36 -11.91 -8.36 3.34
CA ARG A 36 -13.35 -8.12 3.15
C ARG A 36 -14.04 -9.30 2.50
N ARG A 37 -15.28 -9.55 2.90
CA ARG A 37 -16.18 -10.47 2.21
C ARG A 37 -17.62 -9.99 2.34
N GLY A 38 -18.36 -9.98 1.23
CA GLY A 38 -19.75 -9.51 1.17
C GLY A 38 -20.23 -9.43 -0.28
N SER A 39 -21.30 -8.67 -0.54
CA SER A 39 -21.74 -8.40 -1.91
C SER A 39 -20.68 -7.67 -2.73
N ASP A 40 -19.96 -6.75 -2.10
CA ASP A 40 -19.10 -5.79 -2.80
C ASP A 40 -17.66 -6.27 -2.92
N PHE A 41 -17.21 -7.15 -2.02
CA PHE A 41 -15.83 -7.64 -2.00
C PHE A 41 -15.74 -9.13 -1.66
N ARG A 42 -14.67 -9.77 -2.13
CA ARG A 42 -14.24 -11.10 -1.68
C ARG A 42 -12.74 -11.12 -1.42
N THR A 43 -12.28 -11.97 -0.52
CA THR A 43 -10.85 -12.10 -0.21
C THR A 43 -10.33 -13.48 -0.61
N ASN A 44 -9.28 -13.49 -1.42
CA ASN A 44 -8.46 -14.69 -1.64
C ASN A 44 -7.19 -14.59 -0.79
N ILE A 45 -6.65 -15.72 -0.32
CA ILE A 45 -5.32 -15.76 0.31
C ILE A 45 -4.42 -16.68 -0.51
N GLY A 46 -3.30 -16.12 -0.97
CA GLY A 46 -2.25 -16.86 -1.66
C GLY A 46 -1.08 -17.15 -0.72
N LEU A 47 -0.52 -18.34 -0.87
CA LEU A 47 0.62 -18.84 -0.13
C LEU A 47 1.66 -19.41 -1.09
N ALA A 48 2.93 -19.08 -0.88
CA ALA A 48 4.05 -19.67 -1.61
C ALA A 48 5.09 -20.20 -0.64
N ASN A 49 5.56 -21.42 -0.85
CA ASN A 49 6.61 -22.06 -0.07
C ASN A 49 7.94 -21.93 -0.82
N PRO A 50 8.84 -21.00 -0.44
CA PRO A 50 10.17 -20.88 -1.05
C PRO A 50 11.19 -21.93 -0.59
N THR A 51 10.79 -22.92 0.22
CA THR A 51 11.70 -23.91 0.81
C THR A 51 11.62 -25.27 0.12
N ALA A 52 12.61 -26.12 0.40
CA ALA A 52 12.62 -27.52 -0.01
C ALA A 52 11.80 -28.45 0.90
N VAL A 53 11.18 -27.91 1.96
CA VAL A 53 10.43 -28.68 2.98
C VAL A 53 8.94 -28.58 2.66
N GLN A 54 8.23 -29.71 2.61
CA GLN A 54 6.77 -29.66 2.59
C GLN A 54 6.26 -29.16 3.93
N GLU A 55 5.37 -28.17 3.92
CA GLU A 55 4.84 -27.58 5.15
C GLU A 55 3.31 -27.57 5.19
N THR A 56 2.78 -27.49 6.40
CA THR A 56 1.37 -27.18 6.64
C THR A 56 1.27 -25.77 7.19
N VAL A 57 0.58 -24.91 6.44
CA VAL A 57 0.29 -23.53 6.83
C VAL A 57 -1.16 -23.47 7.32
N THR A 58 -1.37 -22.95 8.52
CA THR A 58 -2.67 -22.70 9.11
C THR A 58 -3.04 -21.23 8.96
N ILE A 59 -4.29 -20.96 8.60
CA ILE A 59 -4.89 -19.63 8.50
C ILE A 59 -6.05 -19.56 9.48
N ARG A 60 -6.05 -18.55 10.35
CA ARG A 60 -7.17 -18.21 11.23
C ARG A 60 -7.71 -16.84 10.84
N LEU A 61 -9.03 -16.77 10.65
CA LEU A 61 -9.72 -15.56 10.23
C LEU A 61 -10.42 -14.89 11.40
N PHE A 62 -10.46 -13.56 11.39
CA PHE A 62 -11.11 -12.74 12.41
C PHE A 62 -12.00 -11.68 11.77
N ASN A 63 -13.08 -11.31 12.46
CA ASN A 63 -13.86 -10.13 12.13
C ASN A 63 -13.23 -8.86 12.74
N ALA A 64 -13.84 -7.70 12.49
CA ALA A 64 -13.35 -6.41 12.97
C ALA A 64 -13.20 -6.34 14.50
N GLY A 65 -14.08 -7.03 15.24
CA GLY A 65 -14.01 -7.09 16.70
C GLY A 65 -12.94 -8.02 17.26
N GLY A 66 -12.15 -8.67 16.41
CA GLY A 66 -11.13 -9.64 16.82
C GLY A 66 -11.68 -11.03 17.18
N ALA A 67 -12.96 -11.30 16.91
CA ALA A 67 -13.53 -12.63 17.10
C ALA A 67 -13.24 -13.52 15.90
N GLN A 68 -12.88 -14.77 16.16
CA GLN A 68 -12.62 -15.74 15.10
C GLN A 68 -13.87 -15.99 14.25
N VAL A 69 -13.68 -16.07 12.93
CA VAL A 69 -14.72 -16.36 11.94
C VAL A 69 -14.45 -17.74 11.33
N GLY A 70 -15.35 -18.69 11.58
CA GLY A 70 -15.19 -20.06 11.10
C GLY A 70 -14.08 -20.84 11.83
N SER A 71 -13.74 -22.01 11.29
CA SER A 71 -12.62 -22.83 11.76
C SER A 71 -11.31 -22.43 11.09
N ASP A 72 -10.20 -22.84 11.70
CA ASP A 72 -8.88 -22.72 11.07
C ASP A 72 -8.86 -23.46 9.72
N VAL A 73 -8.19 -22.88 8.72
CA VAL A 73 -7.98 -23.46 7.40
C VAL A 73 -6.54 -23.95 7.32
N SER A 74 -6.32 -25.23 7.05
CA SER A 74 -4.98 -25.81 6.87
C SER A 74 -4.69 -26.06 5.39
N VAL A 75 -3.56 -25.56 4.92
CA VAL A 75 -3.08 -25.71 3.54
C VAL A 75 -1.75 -26.45 3.57
N THR A 76 -1.65 -27.56 2.86
CA THR A 76 -0.37 -28.23 2.60
C THR A 76 0.32 -27.58 1.41
N LEU A 77 1.53 -27.06 1.61
CA LEU A 77 2.37 -26.52 0.55
C LEU A 77 3.51 -27.49 0.26
N HIS A 78 3.55 -28.01 -0.96
CA HIS A 78 4.70 -28.75 -1.46
C HIS A 78 5.94 -27.85 -1.57
N PRO A 79 7.16 -28.42 -1.57
CA PRO A 79 8.39 -27.67 -1.80
C PRO A 79 8.31 -26.79 -3.06
N PHE A 80 8.72 -25.52 -2.95
CA PHE A 80 8.65 -24.54 -4.05
C PHE A 80 7.25 -24.33 -4.65
N GLY A 81 6.21 -24.75 -3.93
CA GLY A 81 4.83 -24.74 -4.39
C GLY A 81 4.10 -23.43 -4.08
N PHE A 82 3.00 -23.22 -4.80
CA PHE A 82 2.06 -22.13 -4.60
C PHE A 82 0.64 -22.68 -4.46
N HIS A 83 -0.16 -22.09 -3.57
CA HIS A 83 -1.58 -22.39 -3.42
C HIS A 83 -2.37 -21.13 -3.09
N GLN A 84 -3.55 -20.99 -3.69
CA GLN A 84 -4.49 -19.91 -3.36
C GLN A 84 -5.82 -20.49 -2.90
N VAL A 85 -6.27 -20.03 -1.73
CA VAL A 85 -7.63 -20.26 -1.24
C VAL A 85 -8.50 -19.09 -1.69
N THR A 86 -9.51 -19.37 -2.50
CA THR A 86 -10.40 -18.35 -3.09
C THR A 86 -11.60 -18.13 -2.18
N ASP A 87 -12.01 -16.86 -2.03
CA ASP A 87 -13.15 -16.42 -1.19
C ASP A 87 -13.14 -17.07 0.21
N ILE A 88 -12.07 -16.81 0.97
CA ILE A 88 -11.71 -17.59 2.15
C ILE A 88 -12.67 -17.43 3.34
N PHE A 89 -13.41 -16.32 3.42
CA PHE A 89 -14.29 -16.07 4.56
C PHE A 89 -15.62 -16.82 4.42
N PRO A 90 -16.03 -17.62 5.41
CA PRO A 90 -17.29 -18.36 5.37
C PRO A 90 -18.52 -17.50 5.65
N ALA A 91 -18.34 -16.22 6.02
CA ALA A 91 -19.39 -15.27 6.35
C ALA A 91 -18.94 -13.84 6.02
N ASP A 92 -19.90 -12.93 5.87
CA ASP A 92 -19.65 -11.52 5.57
C ASP A 92 -18.80 -10.85 6.65
N VAL A 93 -17.76 -10.15 6.21
CA VAL A 93 -16.87 -9.34 7.05
C VAL A 93 -16.56 -8.02 6.36
N ALA A 94 -16.80 -6.91 7.05
CA ALA A 94 -16.48 -5.57 6.53
C ALA A 94 -14.98 -5.27 6.67
N ASP A 95 -14.39 -5.61 7.82
CA ASP A 95 -12.99 -5.34 8.18
C ASP A 95 -12.39 -6.58 8.87
N GLY A 96 -12.03 -7.58 8.07
CA GLY A 96 -11.45 -8.82 8.55
C GLY A 96 -9.93 -8.75 8.68
N SER A 97 -9.38 -9.69 9.44
CA SER A 97 -7.94 -9.98 9.45
C SER A 97 -7.69 -11.49 9.42
N ALA A 98 -6.46 -11.87 9.08
CA ALA A 98 -6.01 -13.25 9.12
C ALA A 98 -4.66 -13.36 9.82
N GLU A 99 -4.54 -14.33 10.73
CA GLU A 99 -3.26 -14.83 11.22
C GLU A 99 -2.89 -16.08 10.43
N VAL A 100 -1.67 -16.10 9.89
CA VAL A 100 -1.17 -17.18 9.03
C VAL A 100 0.12 -17.72 9.64
N TRP A 101 0.25 -19.04 9.78
CA TRP A 101 1.42 -19.63 10.39
C TRP A 101 1.75 -21.05 9.98
N THR A 102 3.01 -21.45 10.17
CA THR A 102 3.50 -22.83 10.04
C THR A 102 4.30 -23.20 11.30
N ASP A 103 4.06 -24.39 11.83
CA ASP A 103 4.90 -25.00 12.88
C ASP A 103 5.80 -26.11 12.32
N THR A 104 5.83 -26.24 10.99
CA THR A 104 6.67 -27.22 10.31
C THR A 104 8.14 -26.84 10.50
N ALA A 105 8.94 -27.74 11.07
CA ALA A 105 10.37 -27.52 11.23
C ALA A 105 11.05 -27.29 9.87
N GLY A 106 11.73 -26.16 9.71
CA GLY A 106 12.36 -25.76 8.45
C GLY A 106 11.39 -25.20 7.39
N GLY A 107 10.09 -25.06 7.71
CA GLY A 107 9.11 -24.39 6.87
C GLY A 107 9.19 -22.87 6.98
N ALA A 108 8.90 -22.20 5.88
CA ALA A 108 8.74 -20.76 5.80
C ALA A 108 7.93 -20.46 4.54
N PHE A 109 7.08 -19.44 4.60
CA PHE A 109 6.18 -19.09 3.49
C PHE A 109 6.17 -17.59 3.20
N PHE A 110 5.71 -17.26 2.00
CA PHE A 110 5.14 -15.97 1.67
C PHE A 110 3.62 -16.07 1.70
N ALA A 111 2.96 -15.04 2.23
CA ALA A 111 1.51 -14.92 2.23
C ALA A 111 1.11 -13.56 1.68
N TYR A 112 -0.01 -13.50 0.97
CA TYR A 112 -0.69 -12.26 0.59
C TYR A 112 -2.19 -12.48 0.61
N ALA A 113 -2.96 -11.38 0.67
CA ALA A 113 -4.36 -11.42 0.32
C ALA A 113 -4.63 -10.67 -0.99
N SER A 114 -5.61 -11.13 -1.76
CA SER A 114 -6.15 -10.40 -2.90
C SER A 114 -7.60 -10.08 -2.58
N VAL A 115 -7.87 -8.82 -2.25
CA VAL A 115 -9.23 -8.32 -1.95
C VAL A 115 -9.80 -7.78 -3.24
N VAL A 116 -10.82 -8.45 -3.75
CA VAL A 116 -11.37 -8.22 -5.09
C VAL A 116 -12.72 -7.52 -4.96
N ASP A 117 -12.87 -6.37 -5.62
CA ASP A 117 -14.17 -5.73 -5.82
C ASP A 117 -15.03 -6.64 -6.71
N ASN A 118 -16.17 -7.10 -6.20
CA ASN A 118 -17.03 -8.05 -6.89
C ASN A 118 -17.76 -7.44 -8.09
N VAL A 119 -17.87 -6.11 -8.17
CA VAL A 119 -18.56 -5.41 -9.25
C VAL A 119 -17.60 -5.16 -10.40
N THR A 120 -16.42 -4.60 -10.13
CA THR A 120 -15.42 -4.31 -11.17
C THR A 120 -14.56 -5.51 -11.51
N GLY A 121 -14.36 -6.42 -10.56
CA GLY A 121 -13.38 -7.49 -10.63
C GLY A 121 -11.95 -7.02 -10.32
N ASP A 122 -11.78 -5.80 -9.82
CA ASP A 122 -10.47 -5.22 -9.49
C ASP A 122 -9.88 -5.80 -8.20
N PRO A 123 -8.72 -6.48 -8.27
CA PRO A 123 -8.04 -7.01 -7.10
C PRO A 123 -7.06 -6.00 -6.49
N VAL A 124 -6.97 -6.01 -5.17
CA VAL A 124 -5.93 -5.29 -4.41
C VAL A 124 -5.02 -6.28 -3.69
N PHE A 125 -3.72 -6.21 -3.95
CA PHE A 125 -2.71 -7.07 -3.32
C PHE A 125 -2.30 -6.54 -1.95
N ILE A 126 -2.67 -7.26 -0.90
CA ILE A 126 -2.37 -6.92 0.49
C ILE A 126 -1.16 -7.72 0.96
N LEU A 127 -0.13 -6.99 1.38
CA LEU A 127 1.03 -7.55 2.05
C LEU A 127 0.77 -7.75 3.55
N PRO A 128 1.35 -8.78 4.18
CA PRO A 128 1.22 -8.91 5.61
C PRO A 128 1.95 -7.79 6.34
N VAL A 129 1.28 -7.23 7.35
CA VAL A 129 1.66 -5.98 8.00
C VAL A 129 2.83 -6.13 8.97
N SER A 130 3.60 -5.04 9.07
CA SER A 130 4.61 -4.85 10.11
C SER A 130 3.98 -4.34 11.40
N LYS A 131 4.65 -4.61 12.53
CA LYS A 131 4.25 -4.15 13.86
C LYS A 131 5.16 -3.01 14.31
N ALA A 132 4.59 -1.83 14.55
CA ALA A 132 5.32 -0.69 15.07
C ALA A 132 4.37 0.30 15.78
N GLY A 133 4.93 1.07 16.72
CA GLY A 133 4.20 2.17 17.38
C GLY A 133 4.29 3.52 16.65
N ASP A 134 5.07 3.61 15.58
CA ASP A 134 5.27 4.82 14.76
C ASP A 134 5.28 4.41 13.28
N LEU A 135 4.23 4.80 12.57
CA LEU A 135 3.90 4.35 11.23
C LEU A 135 3.44 5.51 10.36
N TRP A 136 3.63 5.38 9.05
CA TRP A 136 3.33 6.39 8.04
C TRP A 136 2.49 5.77 6.93
N ILE A 137 1.52 6.52 6.43
CA ILE A 137 0.83 6.22 5.17
C ILE A 137 1.25 7.31 4.18
N PRO A 138 2.05 6.98 3.15
CA PRO A 138 2.68 7.98 2.29
C PRO A 138 1.71 8.65 1.31
N ALA A 139 0.43 8.25 1.30
CA ALA A 139 -0.60 8.86 0.48
C ALA A 139 -2.01 8.65 1.05
N ALA A 140 -2.77 9.74 1.09
CA ALA A 140 -4.20 9.77 1.33
C ALA A 140 -4.84 10.84 0.44
N ALA A 141 -6.08 10.62 0.02
CA ALA A 141 -6.78 11.50 -0.90
C ALA A 141 -8.29 11.55 -0.64
N HIS A 142 -8.84 12.74 -0.77
CA HIS A 142 -10.26 13.04 -0.98
C HIS A 142 -10.32 14.14 -2.03
N VAL A 143 -10.22 13.77 -3.31
CA VAL A 143 -10.05 14.77 -4.37
C VAL A 143 -10.54 14.24 -5.72
N SER A 144 -11.05 15.15 -6.56
CA SER A 144 -11.29 14.84 -7.97
C SER A 144 -9.96 14.85 -8.72
N GLY A 145 -9.71 13.83 -9.54
CA GLY A 145 -8.51 13.70 -10.36
C GLY A 145 -8.80 13.83 -11.85
N TYR A 146 -7.78 13.54 -12.66
CA TYR A 146 -7.88 13.52 -14.12
C TYR A 146 -8.89 12.48 -14.61
N GLN A 147 -9.43 12.69 -15.81
CA GLN A 147 -10.37 11.75 -16.46
C GLN A 147 -11.60 11.42 -15.59
N GLY A 148 -12.02 12.33 -14.71
CA GLY A 148 -13.21 12.17 -13.88
C GLY A 148 -13.04 11.20 -12.70
N THR A 149 -11.81 10.75 -12.41
CA THR A 149 -11.56 9.91 -11.22
C THR A 149 -11.91 10.65 -9.93
N ARG A 150 -12.42 9.95 -8.92
CA ARG A 150 -12.70 10.50 -7.59
C ARG A 150 -11.92 9.69 -6.55
N TRP A 151 -10.83 10.27 -6.07
CA TRP A 151 -9.92 9.59 -5.16
C TRP A 151 -10.43 9.64 -3.72
N ARG A 152 -10.41 8.48 -3.06
CA ARG A 152 -10.76 8.26 -1.66
C ARG A 152 -9.69 7.39 -1.01
N THR A 153 -9.50 7.54 0.30
CA THR A 153 -8.56 6.70 1.05
C THR A 153 -9.21 6.19 2.31
N ASP A 154 -9.25 4.86 2.45
CA ASP A 154 -9.61 4.21 3.70
C ASP A 154 -8.33 3.80 4.44
N VAL A 155 -8.34 3.88 5.78
CA VAL A 155 -7.23 3.46 6.64
C VAL A 155 -7.70 2.38 7.59
N GLU A 156 -6.94 1.29 7.71
CA GLU A 156 -7.17 0.22 8.67
C GLU A 156 -6.17 0.36 9.82
N LEU A 157 -6.68 0.49 11.05
CA LEU A 157 -5.90 0.47 12.30
C LEU A 157 -6.09 -0.88 12.98
N ALA A 158 -5.02 -1.60 13.28
CA ALA A 158 -5.10 -2.93 13.88
C ALA A 158 -4.38 -2.98 15.23
N ASN A 159 -5.12 -3.40 16.25
CA ASN A 159 -4.57 -3.66 17.57
C ASN A 159 -4.02 -5.10 17.63
N GLY A 160 -2.72 -5.26 17.93
CA GLY A 160 -2.07 -6.56 18.05
C GLY A 160 -2.26 -7.30 19.37
N SER A 161 -2.79 -6.66 20.41
CA SER A 161 -2.89 -7.23 21.74
C SER A 161 -4.23 -7.90 21.93
N ALA A 162 -4.20 -9.13 22.40
CA ALA A 162 -5.41 -9.89 22.73
C ALA A 162 -6.07 -9.44 24.04
N SER A 163 -5.45 -8.56 24.83
CA SER A 163 -5.93 -8.26 26.20
C SER A 163 -6.15 -6.77 26.51
N SER A 164 -5.63 -5.86 25.69
CA SER A 164 -5.64 -4.43 25.99
C SER A 164 -5.99 -3.61 24.75
N ALA A 165 -6.82 -2.58 24.93
CA ALA A 165 -7.08 -1.58 23.90
C ALA A 165 -5.81 -0.80 23.53
N ALA A 166 -5.81 -0.21 22.33
CA ALA A 166 -4.76 0.64 21.80
C ALA A 166 -5.31 2.02 21.45
N THR A 167 -4.52 3.05 21.74
CA THR A 167 -4.75 4.43 21.33
C THR A 167 -3.90 4.76 20.13
N PHE A 168 -4.53 5.11 19.01
CA PHE A 168 -3.86 5.63 17.82
C PHE A 168 -4.05 7.15 17.76
N THR A 169 -2.98 7.89 17.49
CA THR A 169 -3.03 9.30 17.10
C THR A 169 -2.70 9.39 15.62
N VAL A 170 -3.62 9.92 14.84
CA VAL A 170 -3.49 10.13 13.39
C VAL A 170 -3.27 11.61 13.14
N GLU A 171 -2.16 11.96 12.50
CA GLU A 171 -1.74 13.32 12.17
C GLU A 171 -1.83 13.53 10.66
N LEU A 172 -2.51 14.61 10.26
CA LEU A 172 -2.73 15.00 8.87
C LEU A 172 -1.56 15.83 8.34
N LEU A 173 -0.86 15.31 7.33
CA LEU A 173 0.23 16.01 6.67
C LEU A 173 -0.24 16.53 5.30
N GLU A 174 -0.75 17.76 5.28
CA GLU A 174 -1.33 18.35 4.07
C GLU A 174 -0.27 18.53 2.97
N SER A 175 -0.68 18.30 1.71
CA SER A 175 0.20 18.46 0.55
C SER A 175 0.73 19.89 0.42
N GLY A 176 2.02 20.05 0.15
CA GLY A 176 2.64 21.35 -0.16
C GLY A 176 2.92 22.24 1.05
N ARG A 177 2.70 21.75 2.28
CA ARG A 177 2.77 22.53 3.53
C ARG A 177 3.91 22.05 4.43
N ASP A 178 4.35 22.97 5.30
CA ASP A 178 5.10 22.60 6.49
C ASP A 178 4.10 22.05 7.49
N ASN A 179 4.31 20.82 7.96
CA ASN A 179 3.41 20.14 8.88
C ASN A 179 4.06 19.92 10.25
N SER A 180 4.89 20.86 10.73
CA SER A 180 5.46 20.82 12.09
C SER A 180 4.42 20.91 13.21
N HIS A 181 3.20 21.35 12.88
CA HIS A 181 2.05 21.41 13.79
C HIS A 181 0.80 20.86 13.08
N PRO A 182 0.75 19.55 12.81
CA PRO A 182 -0.32 18.96 12.03
C PRO A 182 -1.63 18.92 12.83
N LYS A 183 -2.77 18.92 12.13
CA LYS A 183 -4.05 18.57 12.75
C LYS A 183 -4.01 17.09 13.12
N SER A 184 -4.42 16.75 14.34
CA SER A 184 -4.43 15.37 14.82
C SER A 184 -5.80 14.92 15.33
N ALA A 185 -6.02 13.62 15.34
CA ALA A 185 -7.19 12.98 15.92
C ALA A 185 -6.79 11.67 16.60
N THR A 186 -7.49 11.31 17.68
CA THR A 186 -7.23 10.08 18.43
C THR A 186 -8.33 9.05 18.18
N VAL A 187 -7.95 7.80 17.98
CA VAL A 187 -8.85 6.67 17.74
C VAL A 187 -8.51 5.54 18.69
N GLN A 188 -9.52 5.04 19.41
CA GLN A 188 -9.40 3.85 20.26
C GLN A 188 -9.77 2.59 19.45
N VAL A 189 -8.98 1.53 19.63
CA VAL A 189 -9.21 0.21 19.03
C VAL A 189 -9.12 -0.86 20.12
N ASP A 190 -10.18 -1.63 20.28
CA ASP A 190 -10.28 -2.67 21.31
C ASP A 190 -9.24 -3.78 21.13
N ALA A 191 -9.05 -4.59 22.16
CA ALA A 191 -8.12 -5.72 22.14
C ALA A 191 -8.43 -6.68 20.98
N GLY A 192 -7.41 -7.00 20.18
CA GLY A 192 -7.49 -7.90 19.03
C GLY A 192 -8.25 -7.35 17.82
N ALA A 193 -8.90 -6.20 17.97
CA ALA A 193 -9.77 -5.61 16.96
C ALA A 193 -8.98 -4.89 15.87
N THR A 194 -9.66 -4.67 14.74
CA THR A 194 -9.28 -3.69 13.73
C THR A 194 -10.37 -2.65 13.59
N ARG A 195 -10.01 -1.48 13.06
CA ARG A 195 -10.93 -0.38 12.83
C ARG A 195 -10.58 0.30 11.52
N ARG A 196 -11.54 0.29 10.59
CA ARG A 196 -11.48 1.13 9.40
C ARG A 196 -11.88 2.56 9.70
N LEU A 197 -11.17 3.48 9.05
CA LEU A 197 -11.51 4.89 8.91
C LEU A 197 -11.82 5.12 7.44
N ASP A 198 -13.10 5.07 7.09
CA ASP A 198 -13.56 5.30 5.71
C ASP A 198 -13.31 6.75 5.30
N ASP A 199 -12.80 6.94 4.08
CA ASP A 199 -12.50 8.26 3.51
C ASP A 199 -11.83 9.20 4.54
N VAL A 200 -10.69 8.75 5.07
CA VAL A 200 -10.07 9.29 6.29
C VAL A 200 -9.91 10.81 6.27
N LEU A 201 -9.70 11.44 5.11
CA LEU A 201 -9.58 12.89 5.03
C LEU A 201 -10.92 13.60 5.30
N ASP A 202 -12.02 13.15 4.71
CA ASP A 202 -13.35 13.74 4.96
C ASP A 202 -13.95 13.23 6.27
N GLY A 203 -13.90 11.91 6.50
CA GLY A 203 -14.50 11.26 7.65
C GLY A 203 -13.87 11.65 8.99
N LEU A 204 -12.53 11.74 9.07
CA LEU A 204 -11.83 12.07 10.32
C LEU A 204 -11.47 13.56 10.41
N PHE A 205 -11.07 14.18 9.30
CA PHE A 205 -10.55 15.55 9.31
C PHE A 205 -11.48 16.59 8.69
N HIS A 206 -12.60 16.19 8.07
CA HIS A 206 -13.53 17.04 7.30
C HIS A 206 -12.79 17.86 6.25
N ARG A 207 -11.96 17.17 5.47
CA ARG A 207 -11.00 17.80 4.56
C ARG A 207 -10.98 17.12 3.19
N SER A 208 -11.01 17.96 2.16
CA SER A 208 -10.67 17.58 0.79
C SER A 208 -9.20 17.88 0.46
N GLY A 209 -8.61 17.09 -0.43
CA GLY A 209 -7.26 17.30 -0.96
C GLY A 209 -6.46 16.00 -0.98
N SER A 210 -5.14 16.15 -0.98
CA SER A 210 -4.20 15.04 -0.83
C SER A 210 -3.29 15.31 0.37
N ALA A 211 -2.89 14.24 1.04
CA ALA A 211 -2.08 14.29 2.25
C ALA A 211 -1.23 13.02 2.37
N ALA A 212 -0.29 13.02 3.31
CA ALA A 212 0.16 11.80 3.96
C ALA A 212 -0.38 11.76 5.39
N LEU A 213 -0.27 10.61 6.05
CA LEU A 213 -0.64 10.47 7.45
C LEU A 213 0.55 9.95 8.25
N HIS A 214 0.80 10.57 9.40
CA HIS A 214 1.68 10.02 10.43
C HIS A 214 0.79 9.45 11.54
N VAL A 215 1.05 8.22 11.95
CA VAL A 215 0.22 7.50 12.91
C VAL A 215 1.10 6.94 14.01
N THR A 216 0.87 7.42 15.22
CA THR A 216 1.51 6.87 16.43
C THR A 216 0.51 6.05 17.22
N ALA A 217 0.97 4.93 17.79
CA ALA A 217 0.19 4.11 18.69
C ALA A 217 0.90 4.02 20.04
N ASP A 218 0.13 3.95 21.13
CA ASP A 218 0.65 3.70 22.48
C ASP A 218 1.18 2.26 22.68
N ARG A 219 1.21 1.46 21.61
CA ARG A 219 1.67 0.06 21.63
C ARG A 219 2.53 -0.27 20.40
N SER A 220 3.55 -1.10 20.59
CA SER A 220 4.53 -1.45 19.55
C SER A 220 4.07 -2.57 18.60
N ASP A 221 3.03 -3.31 18.95
CA ASP A 221 2.40 -4.36 18.17
C ASP A 221 1.17 -3.89 17.40
N ALA A 222 0.99 -2.57 17.30
CA ALA A 222 0.05 -1.95 16.38
C ALA A 222 0.49 -2.12 14.93
N SER A 223 -0.48 -2.14 14.02
CA SER A 223 -0.25 -2.18 12.57
C SER A 223 -1.24 -1.25 11.88
N ILE A 224 -0.83 -0.65 10.76
CA ILE A 224 -1.73 0.12 9.91
C ILE A 224 -1.58 -0.30 8.45
N SER A 225 -2.63 -0.07 7.67
CA SER A 225 -2.58 -0.13 6.21
C SER A 225 -3.62 0.82 5.64
N SER A 226 -3.58 1.05 4.34
CA SER A 226 -4.58 1.87 3.66
C SER A 226 -4.89 1.36 2.26
N ARG A 227 -6.00 1.82 1.73
CA ARG A 227 -6.35 1.67 0.32
C ARG A 227 -6.77 3.02 -0.22
N THR A 228 -6.09 3.47 -1.26
CA THR A 228 -6.52 4.63 -2.04
C THR A 228 -7.15 4.16 -3.33
N TYR A 229 -8.35 4.62 -3.64
CA TYR A 229 -9.13 4.13 -4.77
C TYR A 229 -9.86 5.23 -5.51
N ASN A 230 -10.09 4.98 -6.80
CA ASN A 230 -11.01 5.71 -7.64
C ASN A 230 -12.43 5.17 -7.38
N GLU A 231 -13.30 6.02 -6.85
CA GLU A 231 -14.70 5.72 -6.59
C GLU A 231 -15.58 6.03 -7.82
N THR A 232 -16.26 5.01 -8.33
CA THR A 232 -17.21 5.13 -9.44
C THR A 232 -18.63 4.80 -9.01
N SER A 233 -19.62 4.94 -9.90
CA SER A 233 -20.98 4.46 -9.63
C SER A 233 -21.11 2.93 -9.70
N SER A 234 -20.10 2.22 -10.22
CA SER A 234 -20.13 0.80 -10.56
C SER A 234 -19.04 0.01 -9.82
N GLY A 235 -18.71 0.42 -8.59
CA GLY A 235 -17.62 -0.14 -7.79
C GLY A 235 -16.37 0.72 -7.81
N THR A 236 -15.25 0.13 -7.39
CA THR A 236 -14.01 0.85 -7.12
C THR A 236 -12.82 0.21 -7.83
N TYR A 237 -11.81 1.04 -8.13
CA TYR A 237 -10.51 0.61 -8.61
C TYR A 237 -9.44 1.16 -7.67
N GLY A 238 -8.58 0.32 -7.09
CA GLY A 238 -7.78 0.77 -5.96
C GLY A 238 -6.40 0.13 -5.82
N GLN A 239 -5.57 0.80 -5.03
CA GLN A 239 -4.24 0.34 -4.69
C GLN A 239 -4.07 0.19 -3.19
N TYR A 240 -3.38 -0.87 -2.79
CA TYR A 240 -2.90 -1.06 -1.43
C TYR A 240 -1.72 -0.12 -1.18
N ILE A 241 -1.78 0.63 -0.09
CA ILE A 241 -0.65 1.44 0.38
C ILE A 241 -0.37 1.00 1.82
N PRO A 242 0.77 0.32 2.08
CA PRO A 242 1.10 -0.18 3.40
C PRO A 242 1.38 0.94 4.39
N GLY A 243 1.18 0.65 5.68
CA GLY A 243 1.86 1.38 6.74
C GLY A 243 3.35 1.07 6.73
N VAL A 244 4.17 2.11 6.66
CA VAL A 244 5.64 2.01 6.64
C VAL A 244 6.24 2.73 7.85
N THR A 245 7.50 2.48 8.14
CA THR A 245 8.24 3.12 9.23
C THR A 245 9.24 4.14 8.69
N GLY A 246 9.78 5.00 9.55
CA GLY A 246 10.91 5.85 9.17
C GLY A 246 12.18 5.08 8.75
N GLY A 247 12.24 3.77 8.98
CA GLY A 247 13.31 2.90 8.49
C GLY A 247 13.24 2.61 6.98
N ASP A 248 12.06 2.79 6.38
CA ASP A 248 11.83 2.58 4.94
C ASP A 248 12.16 3.83 4.09
N ALA A 249 12.68 4.87 4.74
CA ALA A 249 12.96 6.15 4.11
C ALA A 249 14.25 6.14 3.29
N VAL A 250 14.22 6.87 2.18
CA VAL A 250 15.43 7.28 1.45
C VAL A 250 16.29 8.12 2.37
N THR A 251 17.58 7.76 2.46
CA THR A 251 18.61 8.51 3.20
C THR A 251 19.84 8.72 2.31
N PRO A 252 20.81 9.57 2.69
CA PRO A 252 22.01 9.79 1.86
C PRO A 252 22.81 8.53 1.56
N THR A 253 22.74 7.53 2.43
CA THR A 253 23.43 6.24 2.28
C THR A 253 22.52 5.13 1.75
N HIS A 254 21.24 5.41 1.55
CA HIS A 254 20.24 4.44 1.11
C HIS A 254 19.34 5.04 0.01
N PRO A 255 19.85 5.14 -1.23
CA PRO A 255 19.02 5.48 -2.38
C PRO A 255 18.11 4.32 -2.75
N VAL A 256 16.92 4.62 -3.30
CA VAL A 256 15.93 3.59 -3.67
C VAL A 256 15.53 3.69 -5.12
N ARG A 257 14.92 2.61 -5.65
CA ARG A 257 14.38 2.58 -7.01
C ARG A 257 12.89 2.30 -7.03
N LEU A 258 12.18 3.00 -7.90
CA LEU A 258 10.79 2.68 -8.27
C LEU A 258 10.79 2.17 -9.70
N VAL A 259 10.40 0.91 -9.90
CA VAL A 259 10.44 0.21 -11.20
C VAL A 259 9.04 0.07 -11.80
N GLN A 260 8.96 -0.42 -13.04
CA GLN A 260 7.70 -0.69 -13.74
C GLN A 260 6.82 0.57 -13.87
N LEU A 261 7.45 1.71 -14.13
CA LEU A 261 6.75 2.98 -14.30
C LEU A 261 6.38 3.19 -15.78
N GLU A 262 5.23 3.80 -16.03
CA GLU A 262 4.71 4.02 -17.37
C GLU A 262 4.10 5.41 -17.54
N GLN A 263 4.37 6.03 -18.69
CA GLN A 263 3.80 7.31 -19.07
C GLN A 263 3.42 7.31 -20.54
N SER A 264 2.14 7.45 -20.82
CA SER A 264 1.62 7.69 -22.16
C SER A 264 1.60 9.19 -22.48
N SER A 265 1.69 9.49 -23.78
CA SER A 265 1.69 10.86 -24.30
C SER A 265 0.32 11.53 -24.12
N GLY A 266 -0.77 10.78 -24.30
CA GLY A 266 -2.14 11.22 -24.05
C GLY A 266 -2.64 10.86 -22.64
N ASP A 267 -3.83 11.39 -22.31
CA ASP A 267 -4.50 11.17 -21.03
C ASP A 267 -5.77 10.31 -21.12
N ALA A 268 -6.17 9.90 -22.32
CA ALA A 268 -7.38 9.10 -22.54
C ALA A 268 -7.15 7.59 -22.42
N THR A 269 -5.96 7.11 -22.83
CA THR A 269 -5.60 5.69 -22.87
C THR A 269 -4.15 5.49 -22.43
N GLY A 270 -3.76 4.24 -22.19
CA GLY A 270 -2.43 3.89 -21.68
C GLY A 270 -2.29 4.24 -20.20
N PHE A 271 -1.10 4.63 -19.76
CA PHE A 271 -0.79 4.80 -18.34
C PHE A 271 -0.23 6.18 -18.01
N ARG A 272 -0.31 6.56 -16.73
CA ARG A 272 0.39 7.72 -16.17
C ARG A 272 1.04 7.35 -14.84
N THR A 273 2.21 7.91 -14.55
CA THR A 273 2.87 7.73 -13.25
C THR A 273 2.83 9.02 -12.44
N ASN A 274 2.23 8.95 -11.26
CA ASN A 274 2.41 9.95 -10.22
C ASN A 274 3.49 9.48 -9.24
N LEU A 275 4.30 10.39 -8.70
CA LEU A 275 5.31 10.08 -7.69
C LEU A 275 5.05 10.92 -6.45
N GLY A 276 4.93 10.28 -5.29
CA GLY A 276 4.72 10.95 -4.00
C GLY A 276 5.93 10.86 -3.09
N LEU A 277 6.15 11.92 -2.33
CA LEU A 277 7.25 12.09 -1.38
C LEU A 277 6.69 12.54 -0.03
N VAL A 278 7.24 12.02 1.06
CA VAL A 278 6.97 12.50 2.43
C VAL A 278 8.29 12.73 3.13
N ASN A 279 8.58 13.97 3.49
CA ASN A 279 9.66 14.27 4.43
C ASN A 279 9.24 13.81 5.82
N THR A 280 10.02 12.97 6.49
CA THR A 280 9.69 12.49 7.85
C THR A 280 10.51 13.20 8.93
N THR A 281 11.04 14.39 8.62
CA THR A 281 11.93 15.16 9.50
C THR A 281 11.40 16.56 9.77
N ALA A 282 11.86 17.16 10.87
CA ALA A 282 11.55 18.53 11.26
C ALA A 282 12.36 19.60 10.49
N ALA A 283 13.21 19.19 9.54
CA ALA A 283 14.02 20.09 8.73
C ALA A 283 13.62 19.97 7.25
N ALA A 284 13.99 20.97 6.44
CA ALA A 284 13.83 20.85 5.00
C ALA A 284 14.78 19.78 4.43
N VAL A 285 14.33 19.05 3.40
CA VAL A 285 15.12 17.99 2.75
C VAL A 285 15.15 18.21 1.25
N ASP A 286 16.34 18.14 0.68
CA ASP A 286 16.56 18.17 -0.76
C ASP A 286 16.57 16.74 -1.32
N VAL A 287 15.74 16.51 -2.32
CA VAL A 287 15.53 15.22 -3.00
C VAL A 287 15.83 15.38 -4.47
N THR A 288 16.50 14.38 -5.03
CA THR A 288 16.76 14.28 -6.47
C THR A 288 16.06 13.03 -7.00
N ILE A 289 15.22 13.20 -8.01
CA ILE A 289 14.56 12.10 -8.73
C ILE A 289 15.18 12.00 -10.12
N ALA A 290 16.00 10.98 -10.37
CA ALA A 290 16.51 10.68 -11.71
C ALA A 290 15.58 9.69 -12.42
N LEU A 291 15.14 10.04 -13.62
CA LEU A 291 14.19 9.26 -14.41
C LEU A 291 14.90 8.59 -15.58
N HIS A 292 14.61 7.31 -15.80
CA HIS A 292 15.27 6.48 -16.80
C HIS A 292 14.25 5.72 -17.66
N GLY A 293 14.66 5.43 -18.90
CA GLY A 293 13.99 4.43 -19.74
C GLY A 293 14.30 3.00 -19.29
N TRP A 294 13.58 2.03 -19.86
CA TRP A 294 13.75 0.60 -19.56
C TRP A 294 15.14 0.05 -19.86
N ASP A 295 15.86 0.68 -20.78
CA ASP A 295 17.22 0.33 -21.22
C ASP A 295 18.31 0.99 -20.37
N GLY A 296 17.93 1.77 -19.35
CA GLY A 296 18.83 2.53 -18.48
C GLY A 296 19.18 3.92 -18.99
N THR A 297 18.73 4.30 -20.20
CA THR A 297 18.94 5.65 -20.75
C THR A 297 18.36 6.70 -19.80
N GLY A 298 19.19 7.67 -19.39
CA GLY A 298 18.75 8.78 -18.54
C GLY A 298 17.86 9.74 -19.34
N LEU A 299 16.64 9.97 -18.84
CA LEU A 299 15.67 10.89 -19.46
C LEU A 299 15.79 12.30 -18.86
N GLY A 300 16.15 12.41 -17.59
CA GLY A 300 16.38 13.68 -16.91
C GLY A 300 16.23 13.56 -15.40
N THR A 301 16.35 14.70 -14.72
CA THR A 301 16.33 14.78 -13.25
C THR A 301 15.37 15.85 -12.78
N VAL A 302 14.60 15.56 -11.73
CA VAL A 302 13.66 16.49 -11.08
C VAL A 302 14.15 16.75 -9.65
N PRO A 303 14.70 17.95 -9.35
CA PRO A 303 15.04 18.34 -7.98
C PRO A 303 13.79 18.81 -7.22
N VAL A 304 13.70 18.44 -5.94
CA VAL A 304 12.58 18.79 -5.06
C VAL A 304 13.10 19.14 -3.68
N THR A 305 12.79 20.34 -3.18
CA THR A 305 12.96 20.68 -1.77
C THR A 305 11.62 20.52 -1.03
N LEU A 306 11.62 19.68 -0.01
CA LEU A 306 10.49 19.43 0.88
C LEU A 306 10.65 20.24 2.18
N LYS A 307 9.56 20.85 2.66
CA LYS A 307 9.47 21.49 3.98
C LYS A 307 9.41 20.42 5.09
N PRO A 308 9.59 20.80 6.36
CA PRO A 308 9.38 19.90 7.50
C PRO A 308 8.05 19.17 7.41
N TYR A 309 8.10 17.84 7.48
CA TYR A 309 6.92 16.97 7.42
C TYR A 309 6.02 17.14 6.17
N GLU A 310 6.57 17.67 5.08
CA GLU A 310 5.80 17.89 3.85
C GLU A 310 5.50 16.59 3.12
N PHE A 311 4.24 16.39 2.78
CA PHE A 311 3.83 15.52 1.68
C PHE A 311 3.79 16.31 0.37
N ARG A 312 4.32 15.73 -0.71
CA ARG A 312 4.22 16.29 -2.07
C ARG A 312 4.07 15.19 -3.09
N GLN A 313 3.04 15.29 -3.93
CA GLN A 313 2.87 14.46 -5.12
C GLN A 313 3.19 15.26 -6.38
N ILE A 314 3.92 14.64 -7.30
CA ILE A 314 4.17 15.16 -8.64
C ILE A 314 3.44 14.26 -9.62
N ASP A 315 2.37 14.79 -10.20
CA ASP A 315 1.56 14.07 -11.17
C ASP A 315 2.30 13.94 -12.51
N ARG A 316 2.17 12.78 -13.15
CA ARG A 316 2.78 12.50 -14.48
C ARG A 316 4.27 12.81 -14.55
N ILE A 317 5.02 12.30 -13.57
CA ILE A 317 6.41 12.69 -13.29
C ILE A 317 7.33 12.69 -14.53
N PHE A 318 7.16 11.76 -15.48
CA PHE A 318 7.97 11.70 -16.70
C PHE A 318 7.76 12.90 -17.64
N ARG A 319 6.59 13.56 -17.61
CA ARG A 319 6.34 14.77 -18.40
C ARG A 319 7.21 15.96 -17.99
N SER A 320 7.85 15.89 -16.82
CA SER A 320 8.84 16.88 -16.38
C SER A 320 10.16 16.81 -17.14
N VAL A 321 10.45 15.68 -17.81
CA VAL A 321 11.75 15.45 -18.47
C VAL A 321 11.65 15.01 -19.94
N THR A 322 10.49 14.49 -20.37
CA THR A 322 10.28 14.04 -21.75
C THR A 322 8.83 14.18 -22.18
N SER A 323 8.60 14.45 -23.47
CA SER A 323 7.28 14.39 -24.11
C SER A 323 7.02 13.04 -24.79
N SER A 324 8.05 12.21 -24.95
CA SER A 324 7.93 10.86 -25.50
C SER A 324 7.27 9.92 -24.49
N PRO A 325 6.48 8.93 -24.96
CA PRO A 325 5.97 7.91 -24.07
C PRO A 325 7.11 7.11 -23.43
N VAL A 326 6.89 6.66 -22.20
CA VAL A 326 7.81 5.83 -21.43
C VAL A 326 7.10 4.53 -21.08
N THR A 327 7.70 3.42 -21.48
CA THR A 327 7.24 2.07 -21.15
C THR A 327 8.32 1.40 -20.31
N ASN A 328 7.95 0.79 -19.18
CA ASN A 328 8.86 0.14 -18.24
C ASN A 328 10.04 1.02 -17.77
N GLY A 329 9.78 2.32 -17.61
CA GLY A 329 10.76 3.23 -17.03
C GLY A 329 10.96 2.97 -15.53
N TYR A 330 11.95 3.64 -14.95
CA TYR A 330 12.19 3.62 -13.51
C TYR A 330 12.68 4.97 -13.01
N ALA A 331 12.51 5.19 -11.71
CA ALA A 331 13.02 6.35 -11.00
C ALA A 331 14.08 5.90 -9.97
N VAL A 332 15.16 6.66 -9.86
CA VAL A 332 16.13 6.56 -8.75
C VAL A 332 15.95 7.80 -7.89
N VAL A 333 15.68 7.60 -6.60
CA VAL A 333 15.42 8.68 -5.65
C VAL A 333 16.55 8.75 -4.64
N THR A 334 17.15 9.92 -4.51
CA THR A 334 18.28 10.17 -3.59
C THR A 334 18.05 11.46 -2.81
N THR A 335 18.72 11.59 -1.66
CA THR A 335 18.81 12.84 -0.91
C THR A 335 20.27 13.11 -0.57
N SER A 336 20.68 14.38 -0.63
CA SER A 336 22.02 14.82 -0.21
C SER A 336 22.01 15.49 1.18
N THR A 337 20.83 15.63 1.79
CA THR A 337 20.68 16.21 3.12
C THR A 337 21.14 15.19 4.17
N SER A 338 22.18 15.51 4.96
CA SER A 338 22.84 14.57 5.89
C SER A 338 21.88 13.74 6.76
N ASP A 339 20.86 14.39 7.33
CA ASP A 339 19.85 13.74 8.20
C ASP A 339 18.48 13.59 7.52
N GLY A 340 18.45 13.77 6.19
CA GLY A 340 17.23 13.69 5.39
C GLY A 340 16.65 12.27 5.39
N LYS A 341 15.34 12.20 5.60
CA LYS A 341 14.56 10.96 5.53
C LYS A 341 13.29 11.23 4.73
N VAL A 342 13.15 10.53 3.61
CA VAL A 342 12.02 10.72 2.71
C VAL A 342 11.38 9.38 2.34
N LEU A 343 10.11 9.21 2.68
CA LEU A 343 9.32 8.09 2.16
C LEU A 343 8.89 8.41 0.73
N VAL A 344 8.86 7.39 -0.13
CA VAL A 344 8.55 7.55 -1.54
C VAL A 344 7.70 6.40 -2.04
N TYR A 345 6.80 6.70 -2.97
CA TYR A 345 6.04 5.71 -3.71
C TYR A 345 5.74 6.25 -5.12
N ALA A 346 5.34 5.37 -6.03
CA ALA A 346 4.70 5.77 -7.27
C ALA A 346 3.32 5.14 -7.40
N SER A 347 2.41 5.84 -8.07
CA SER A 347 1.13 5.30 -8.50
C SER A 347 1.10 5.28 -10.02
N VAL A 348 1.04 4.09 -10.61
CA VAL A 348 0.88 3.92 -12.07
C VAL A 348 -0.59 3.67 -12.33
N ILE A 349 -1.24 4.58 -13.05
CA ILE A 349 -2.69 4.57 -13.23
C ILE A 349 -3.03 4.33 -14.70
N ASP A 350 -3.91 3.38 -14.98
CA ASP A 350 -4.53 3.22 -16.29
C ASP A 350 -5.44 4.43 -16.58
N ASN A 351 -5.20 5.09 -17.70
CA ASN A 351 -5.88 6.32 -18.08
C ASN A 351 -7.34 6.11 -18.47
N ALA A 352 -7.71 4.92 -18.91
CA ALA A 352 -9.07 4.61 -19.35
C ALA A 352 -9.93 4.14 -18.17
N SER A 353 -9.42 3.21 -17.35
CA SER A 353 -10.18 2.67 -16.21
C SER A 353 -10.09 3.54 -14.96
N GLY A 354 -8.98 4.27 -14.82
CA GLY A 354 -8.62 4.97 -13.59
C GLY A 354 -8.07 4.04 -12.51
N ASP A 355 -7.75 2.79 -12.83
CA ASP A 355 -7.17 1.82 -11.90
C ASP A 355 -5.71 2.12 -11.57
N PRO A 356 -5.36 2.37 -10.30
CA PRO A 356 -3.99 2.55 -9.88
C PRO A 356 -3.33 1.25 -9.41
N ILE A 357 -2.02 1.15 -9.62
CA ILE A 357 -1.17 0.27 -8.83
C ILE A 357 -0.12 1.08 -8.06
N CYS A 358 0.11 0.70 -6.80
CA CYS A 358 1.14 1.28 -5.96
C CYS A 358 2.47 0.55 -6.17
N ILE A 359 3.50 1.31 -6.54
CA ILE A 359 4.87 0.85 -6.65
C ILE A 359 5.61 1.31 -5.39
N LEU A 360 6.12 0.33 -4.65
CA LEU A 360 6.96 0.54 -3.47
C LEU A 360 8.44 0.52 -3.87
N PRO A 361 9.30 1.24 -3.12
CA PRO A 361 10.74 1.27 -3.39
C PRO A 361 11.40 -0.11 -3.21
N GLU A 362 12.34 -0.43 -4.11
CA GLU A 362 13.33 -1.52 -4.00
C GLU A 362 14.71 -1.00 -3.59
#